data_AF-A0A960B4Z1-F1
#
_entry.id   AF-A0A960B4Z1-F1
#
_cell.length_a   1.000
_cell.length_b   1.000
_cell.length_c   1.000
_cell.angle_alpha   90.00
_cell.angle_beta   90.00
_cell.angle_gamma   90.00
#
_symmetry.space_group_name_H-M   'P 1'
#
loop_
_entity.id
_entity.type
_entity.pdbx_description
1 polymer ?
#
loop_
_entity_poly.entity_id
_entity_poly.type
_entity_poly.pdbx_seq_one_letter_code
_entity_poly.pdbx_strand_id
1 'polypeptide(L)' 'MTDAHRIPIRRALVSVYDKTGLEHLVRGLDAAGVALVSTGGSAALIESLEIAVTRVEDLTGFPECLDGRVKTLHPK' A
#
# COMPACT_ATOMS: atom_id res chain seq x y z
N MET A 1 1.76 18.12 -23.86
CA MET A 1 2.66 18.88 -22.95
C MET A 1 2.59 18.23 -21.58
N THR A 2 3.58 17.41 -21.22
CA THR A 2 3.75 16.97 -19.84
C THR A 2 4.19 18.18 -19.02
N ASP A 3 3.31 18.65 -18.16
CA ASP A 3 3.59 19.66 -17.14
C ASP A 3 4.82 19.24 -16.34
N ALA A 4 5.88 20.04 -16.40
CA ALA A 4 7.21 19.71 -15.88
C ALA A 4 7.24 19.55 -14.34
N HIS A 5 6.12 19.74 -13.65
CA HIS A 5 5.99 19.63 -12.21
C HIS A 5 5.11 18.46 -11.74
N ARG A 6 4.62 17.62 -12.67
CA ARG A 6 3.86 16.42 -12.30
C ARG A 6 4.78 15.21 -12.16
N ILE A 7 4.85 14.66 -10.95
CA ILE A 7 5.54 13.41 -10.66
C ILE A 7 4.56 12.24 -10.84
N PRO A 8 4.79 11.31 -11.78
CA PRO A 8 3.94 10.13 -11.94
C PRO A 8 3.95 9.26 -10.69
N ILE A 9 2.77 8.83 -10.24
CA ILE A 9 2.66 7.87 -9.14
C ILE A 9 3.05 6.49 -9.68
N ARG A 10 4.11 5.90 -9.12
CA ARG A 10 4.60 4.56 -9.51
C ARG A 10 4.39 3.52 -8.42
N ARG A 11 4.38 3.96 -7.17
CA ARG A 11 4.19 3.11 -5.98
C ARG A 11 3.35 3.87 -4.96
N ALA A 12 2.49 3.15 -4.24
CA ALA A 12 1.67 3.72 -3.18
C ALA A 12 1.77 2.89 -1.89
N LEU A 13 2.10 3.54 -0.77
CA LEU A 13 1.98 2.95 0.56
C LEU A 13 0.57 3.24 1.10
N VAL A 14 -0.18 2.18 1.39
CA VAL A 14 -1.58 2.25 1.81
C VAL A 14 -1.70 1.68 3.22
N SER A 15 -2.10 2.51 4.19
CA SER A 15 -2.34 2.08 5.57
C SER A 15 -3.42 2.96 6.19
N VAL A 16 -4.67 2.46 6.19
CA VAL A 16 -5.83 3.22 6.66
C VAL A 16 -6.62 2.43 7.69
N TYR A 17 -7.07 3.12 8.74
CA TYR A 17 -7.95 2.52 9.74
C TYR A 17 -9.38 2.40 9.21
N ASP A 18 -9.96 3.50 8.75
CA ASP A 18 -11.23 3.49 8.02
C ASP A 18 -11.00 3.03 6.58
N LYS A 19 -11.80 2.06 6.14
CA LYS A 19 -11.68 1.43 4.80
C LYS A 19 -12.72 1.97 3.82
N THR A 20 -13.51 2.98 4.22
CA THR A 20 -14.48 3.63 3.35
C THR A 20 -13.81 4.11 2.06
N GLY A 21 -14.29 3.63 0.92
CA GLY A 21 -13.77 3.97 -0.41
C GLY A 21 -12.41 3.33 -0.78
N LEU A 22 -11.81 2.52 0.10
CA LEU A 22 -10.49 1.95 -0.14
C LEU A 22 -10.45 1.08 -1.40
N GLU A 23 -11.46 0.23 -1.61
CA GLU A 23 -11.56 -0.61 -2.80
C GLU A 23 -11.50 0.20 -4.10
N HIS A 24 -12.29 1.26 -4.20
CA HIS A 24 -12.33 2.11 -5.39
C HIS A 24 -10.96 2.75 -5.66
N LEU A 25 -10.31 3.24 -4.60
CA LEU A 25 -8.98 3.83 -4.69
C LEU A 25 -7.93 2.82 -5.19
N VAL A 26 -7.86 1.63 -4.58
CA VAL A 26 -6.81 0.65 -4.92
C VAL A 26 -7.02 0.03 -6.29
N ARG A 27 -8.27 -0.16 -6.74
CA ARG A 27 -8.57 -0.58 -8.12
C ARG A 27 -8.12 0.46 -9.14
N GLY A 28 -8.33 1.76 -8.85
CA GLY A 28 -7.86 2.82 -9.73
C GLY A 28 -6.33 2.88 -9.83
N LEU A 29 -5.63 2.68 -8.70
CA LEU A 29 -4.17 2.62 -8.65
C LEU A 29 -3.62 1.41 -9.41
N ASP A 30 -4.20 0.22 -9.17
CA ASP A 30 -3.82 -1.02 -9.85
C ASP A 30 -4.04 -0.94 -11.36
N ALA A 31 -5.20 -0.45 -11.80
CA ALA A 31 -5.50 -0.23 -13.23
C ALA A 31 -4.54 0.77 -13.90
N ALA A 32 -3.98 1.71 -13.13
CA ALA A 32 -2.95 2.65 -13.59
C ALA A 32 -1.52 2.08 -13.54
N GLY A 33 -1.34 0.82 -13.13
CA GLY A 33 -0.05 0.16 -13.01
C GLY A 33 0.78 0.58 -11.80
N VAL A 34 0.16 1.13 -10.76
CA VAL A 34 0.84 1.54 -9.53
C VAL A 34 1.06 0.34 -8.62
N ALA A 35 2.31 0.08 -8.22
CA ALA A 35 2.59 -1.00 -7.29
C ALA A 35 2.14 -0.62 -5.86
N LEU A 36 1.31 -1.45 -5.26
CA LEU A 36 0.78 -1.23 -3.91
C LEU A 36 1.69 -1.84 -2.85
N VAL A 37 1.93 -1.10 -1.78
CA VAL A 37 2.57 -1.58 -0.55
C VAL A 37 1.59 -1.37 0.60
N SER A 38 1.36 -2.37 1.45
CA SER A 38 0.43 -2.24 2.57
C SER A 38 0.78 -3.16 3.75
N THR A 39 0.04 -3.04 4.84
CA THR A 39 0.24 -3.85 6.05
C THR A 39 -1.09 -4.09 6.78
N GLY A 40 -1.12 -5.11 7.64
CA GLY A 40 -2.27 -5.45 8.48
C GLY A 40 -3.58 -5.56 7.69
N GLY A 41 -4.66 -5.03 8.26
CA GLY A 41 -6.00 -5.12 7.67
C GLY A 41 -6.19 -4.39 6.33
N SER A 42 -5.35 -3.41 5.99
CA SER A 42 -5.40 -2.78 4.66
C SER A 42 -4.86 -3.73 3.59
N ALA A 43 -3.74 -4.42 3.86
CA ALA A 43 -3.19 -5.43 2.96
C ALA A 43 -4.18 -6.58 2.75
N ALA A 44 -4.78 -7.08 3.83
CA ALA A 44 -5.76 -8.17 3.77
C ALA A 44 -6.98 -7.80 2.89
N LEU A 45 -7.46 -6.56 2.97
CA LEU A 45 -8.53 -6.09 2.09
C LEU A 45 -8.08 -6.08 0.62
N ILE A 46 -6.90 -5.53 0.32
CA ILE A 46 -6.40 -5.46 -1.06
C ILE A 46 -6.20 -6.87 -1.65
N GLU A 47 -5.61 -7.79 -0.88
CA GLU A 47 -5.44 -9.20 -1.25
C GLU A 47 -6.80 -9.87 -1.54
N SER A 48 -7.83 -9.58 -0.74
CA SER A 48 -9.18 -10.14 -0.95
C SER A 48 -9.86 -9.66 -2.24
N LEU A 49 -9.37 -8.56 -2.83
CA LEU A 49 -9.84 -8.04 -4.12
C LEU A 49 -9.07 -8.62 -5.31
N GLU A 50 -8.19 -9.60 -5.06
CA GLU A 50 -7.27 -10.21 -6.03
C GLU A 50 -6.28 -9.21 -6.66
N ILE A 51 -5.99 -8.12 -5.94
CA ILE A 51 -5.02 -7.09 -6.36
C ILE A 51 -3.66 -7.40 -5.76
N ALA A 52 -2.61 -7.31 -6.58
CA ALA A 52 -1.25 -7.52 -6.13
C ALA A 52 -0.81 -6.43 -5.14
N VAL A 53 -0.31 -6.83 -3.97
CA VAL A 53 0.21 -5.93 -2.94
C VAL A 53 1.47 -6.51 -2.32
N THR A 54 2.49 -5.68 -2.15
CA THR A 54 3.69 -6.04 -1.39
C THR A 54 3.44 -5.75 0.09
N ARG A 55 3.70 -6.71 0.98
CA ARG A 55 3.58 -6.44 2.41
C ARG A 55 4.75 -5.59 2.89
N VAL A 56 4.51 -4.72 3.86
CA VAL A 56 5.59 -3.95 4.51
C VAL A 56 6.64 -4.88 5.14
N GLU A 57 6.21 -6.02 5.67
CA GLU A 57 7.10 -7.05 6.23
C GLU A 57 8.08 -7.58 5.17
N ASP A 58 7.61 -7.82 3.93
CA ASP A 58 8.44 -8.25 2.81
C ASP A 58 9.42 -7.15 2.35
N LEU A 59 8.97 -5.89 2.39
CA LEU A 59 9.80 -4.73 2.01
C LEU A 59 10.92 -4.47 3.03
N THR A 60 10.59 -4.55 4.31
CA THR A 60 11.49 -4.21 5.41
C THR A 60 12.38 -5.39 5.79
N GLY A 61 11.88 -6.62 5.64
CA GLY A 61 12.47 -7.84 6.21
C GLY A 61 12.27 -7.94 7.73
N PHE A 62 11.40 -7.10 8.31
CA PHE A 62 11.14 -7.08 9.74
C PHE A 62 9.72 -7.62 10.02
N PRO A 63 9.57 -8.62 10.92
CA PRO A 63 8.28 -9.23 11.19
C PRO A 63 7.35 -8.28 11.95
N GLU A 64 6.04 -8.52 11.88
CA GLU A 64 5.08 -7.82 12.72
C GLU A 64 5.30 -8.19 14.21
N CYS A 65 5.45 -7.19 15.06
CA CYS A 65 5.59 -7.37 16.51
C CYS A 65 4.97 -6.20 17.28
N LEU A 66 4.88 -6.34 18.62
CA LEU A 66 4.31 -5.32 19.52
C LEU A 66 2.90 -4.88 19.11
N ASP A 67 2.05 -5.83 18.71
CA ASP A 67 0.68 -5.60 18.22
C ASP A 67 0.61 -4.56 17.09
N GLY A 68 1.59 -4.58 16.20
CA GLY A 68 1.65 -3.70 15.03
C GLY A 68 2.08 -2.27 15.32
N ARG A 69 2.57 -1.95 16.53
CA ARG A 69 3.01 -0.59 16.92
C ARG A 69 4.21 -0.07 16.15
N VAL A 70 5.07 -0.97 15.65
CA VAL A 70 6.37 -0.60 15.03
C VAL A 70 6.51 -1.04 13.58
N LYS A 71 5.44 -1.59 12.98
CA LYS A 71 5.48 -2.23 11.66
C LYS A 71 5.97 -1.34 10.51
N THR A 72 5.81 -0.01 10.60
CA THR A 72 6.27 0.95 9.58
C THR A 72 7.42 1.85 10.05
N LEU A 73 7.94 1.65 11.27
CA LEU A 73 9.06 2.43 11.81
C LEU A 73 10.39 1.83 11.36
N HIS A 74 10.62 1.82 10.05
CA HIS A 74 11.78 1.23 9.41
C HIS A 74 12.31 2.17 8.30
N PRO A 75 13.63 2.29 8.08
CA PRO A 75 14.19 3.24 7.11
C PRO A 75 14.00 2.88 5.63
N LYS A 76 13.55 1.65 5.34
CA LYS A 76 13.17 1.19 3.99
C LYS A 76 11.66 1.25 3.84
#